data_AF-A0A315YVW3-F1
#
_entry.id   AF-A0A315YVW3-F1
#
_cell.length_a   1.000
_cell.length_b   1.000
_cell.length_c   1.000
_cell.angle_alpha   90.00
_cell.angle_beta   90.00
_cell.angle_gamma   90.00
#
_symmetry.space_group_name_H-M   'P 1'
#
loop_
_entity.id
_entity.type
_entity.pdbx_description
1 polymer ?
#
loop_
_entity_poly.entity_id
_entity_poly.type
_entity_poly.pdbx_seq_one_letter_code
_entity_poly.pdbx_strand_id
1 'polypeptide(L)'
;MGFFDRNIFIDIIEWLPENDDLIVYKYDRHDNEIKNGAQLIVRESQVAVIIEQGQFADVFYPGTHTLSTENIPLLSDLRGWKHGFDSPFVTEVYYINTKFITDLGWGTPNEIMLRDADFGIVRISAYGSYHVKVNDPVTFLKEVSGVEDAFTTEMLDEKLMPFVLSNFTDTLGEAKVPALDLAMKYKEIGDECEVLLQTKFDQFGIEIANFIVENISLPESVQEAIDQRASMGAIGNMNTYQQYQMGNAMGNVGEGNSEGGSVNSTINDAMQMGMNMGMASNMINQMMGMQRNAQAPQNQQAPPPVPSGPGAPPPVPGAAPSQLSFHISSNGSQYGPYTLDQLKQYVAEGRVNKDTMVWREGMPAWAPMGTHTETASLFGGMATPPPPPPPM
;
A
#
# COMPACT_ATOMS: atom_id res chain seq x y z
N MET A 1 -51.86 54.93 17.64
CA MET A 1 -50.53 55.11 18.29
C MET A 1 -50.64 54.46 19.65
N GLY A 2 -49.97 53.39 20.04
CA GLY A 2 -48.81 52.67 19.54
C GLY A 2 -48.19 51.97 20.77
N PHE A 3 -47.40 50.93 20.55
CA PHE A 3 -46.40 50.38 21.50
C PHE A 3 -46.87 49.42 22.60
N PHE A 4 -47.24 48.19 22.23
CA PHE A 4 -46.97 47.01 23.09
C PHE A 4 -46.72 45.77 22.20
N ASP A 5 -45.61 45.79 21.48
CA ASP A 5 -44.96 44.58 20.98
C ASP A 5 -43.48 44.69 21.34
N ARG A 6 -43.17 44.41 22.61
CA ARG A 6 -41.79 44.10 23.00
C ARG A 6 -41.70 42.58 22.92
N ASN A 7 -40.92 42.10 21.95
CA ASN A 7 -40.55 40.70 21.76
C ASN A 7 -39.99 40.08 23.06
N ILE A 8 -40.86 39.50 23.90
CA ILE A 8 -40.49 38.70 25.10
C ILE A 8 -40.42 37.20 24.77
N PHE A 9 -40.09 36.84 23.53
CA PHE A 9 -39.79 35.46 23.20
C PHE A 9 -38.32 35.20 23.55
N ILE A 10 -38.12 34.42 24.61
CA ILE A 10 -36.83 33.81 24.94
C ILE A 10 -36.35 33.09 23.68
N ASP A 11 -35.13 33.39 23.32
CA ASP A 11 -34.48 32.92 22.11
C ASP A 11 -33.87 31.55 22.38
N ILE A 12 -34.31 30.51 21.69
CA ILE A 12 -33.87 29.13 21.92
C ILE A 12 -32.96 28.73 20.78
N ILE A 13 -31.72 28.41 21.13
CA ILE A 13 -30.69 27.94 20.21
C ILE A 13 -30.52 26.46 20.51
N GLU A 14 -30.91 25.62 19.58
CA GLU A 14 -30.79 24.17 19.67
C GLU A 14 -30.52 23.58 18.28
N TRP A 15 -29.89 22.41 18.25
CA TRP A 15 -29.69 21.64 17.04
C TRP A 15 -30.29 20.25 17.16
N LEU A 16 -31.16 19.92 16.21
CA LEU A 16 -31.71 18.59 15.99
C LEU A 16 -31.21 18.11 14.63
N PRO A 17 -30.20 17.23 14.58
CA PRO A 17 -29.68 16.73 13.31
C PRO A 17 -30.79 16.05 12.50
N GLU A 18 -30.97 16.47 11.26
CA GLU A 18 -31.87 15.81 10.31
C GLU A 18 -31.25 14.54 9.70
N ASN A 19 -29.91 14.50 9.65
CA ASN A 19 -29.11 13.38 9.17
C ASN A 19 -28.03 13.03 10.19
N ASP A 20 -27.78 11.74 10.37
CA ASP A 20 -26.77 11.18 11.25
C ASP A 20 -25.33 11.41 10.77
N ASP A 21 -25.14 11.78 9.49
CA ASP A 21 -23.83 12.03 8.86
C ASP A 21 -23.22 13.40 9.20
N LEU A 22 -24.00 14.30 9.82
CA LEU A 22 -23.51 15.62 10.23
C LEU A 22 -22.70 15.52 11.52
N ILE A 23 -21.43 15.91 11.44
CA ILE A 23 -20.53 15.98 12.58
C ILE A 23 -20.51 17.40 13.14
N VAL A 24 -20.43 18.42 12.28
CA VAL A 24 -20.46 19.83 12.67
C VAL A 24 -21.60 20.54 11.97
N TYR A 25 -22.30 21.40 12.70
CA TYR A 25 -23.34 22.27 12.17
C TYR A 25 -23.21 23.66 12.78
N LYS A 26 -23.07 24.68 11.93
CA LYS A 26 -23.21 26.08 12.33
C LYS A 26 -24.69 26.42 12.43
N TYR A 27 -25.12 26.85 13.61
CA TYR A 27 -26.49 27.30 13.82
C TYR A 27 -26.79 28.52 12.94
N ASP A 28 -27.70 28.37 11.99
CA ASP A 28 -28.06 29.44 11.05
C ASP A 28 -28.94 30.49 11.74
N ARG A 29 -28.54 31.74 11.59
CA ARG A 29 -29.29 32.89 12.07
C ARG A 29 -29.03 34.13 11.24
N HIS A 30 -30.09 34.91 11.01
CA HIS A 30 -29.98 36.22 10.39
C HIS A 30 -29.03 37.13 11.19
N ASP A 31 -27.97 37.61 10.53
CA ASP A 31 -26.91 38.48 11.07
C ASP A 31 -26.11 37.93 12.26
N ASN A 32 -26.21 36.64 12.61
CA ASN A 32 -25.53 36.01 13.76
C ASN A 32 -25.76 36.71 15.12
N GLU A 33 -26.82 37.51 15.25
CA GLU A 33 -27.12 38.26 16.49
C GLU A 33 -27.88 37.41 17.51
N ILE A 34 -27.20 36.99 18.58
CA ILE A 34 -27.84 36.30 19.71
C ILE A 34 -28.41 37.33 20.68
N LYS A 35 -29.68 37.14 21.08
CA LYS A 35 -30.30 38.00 22.11
C LYS A 35 -29.70 37.70 23.48
N ASN A 36 -29.46 38.73 24.28
CA ASN A 36 -29.07 38.49 25.67
C ASN A 36 -30.19 37.76 26.42
N GLY A 37 -29.82 36.70 27.15
CA GLY A 37 -30.75 35.79 27.83
C GLY A 37 -31.24 34.64 26.96
N ALA A 38 -30.66 34.44 25.76
CA ALA A 38 -30.94 33.27 24.94
C ALA A 38 -30.63 31.96 25.70
N GLN A 39 -31.43 30.93 25.45
CA GLN A 39 -31.22 29.60 25.99
C GLN A 39 -30.52 28.74 24.94
N LEU A 40 -29.30 28.33 25.25
CA LEU A 40 -28.54 27.35 24.48
C LEU A 40 -28.86 25.96 25.03
N ILE A 41 -29.43 25.09 24.20
CA ILE A 41 -29.75 23.71 24.57
C ILE A 41 -28.76 22.80 23.86
N VAL A 42 -27.86 22.20 24.63
CA VAL A 42 -26.90 21.20 24.16
C VAL A 42 -27.42 19.83 24.57
N ARG A 43 -27.58 18.91 23.62
CA ARG A 43 -28.10 17.57 23.91
C ARG A 43 -26.98 16.62 24.32
N GLU A 44 -27.35 15.44 24.81
CA GLU A 44 -26.40 14.35 25.03
C GLU A 44 -25.67 14.02 23.72
N SER A 45 -24.39 13.68 23.83
CA SER A 45 -23.50 13.44 22.67
C SER A 45 -23.35 14.65 21.73
N GLN A 46 -23.59 15.86 22.23
CA GLN A 46 -23.30 17.10 21.53
C GLN A 46 -22.47 18.04 22.40
N VAL A 47 -21.70 18.89 21.75
CA VAL A 47 -21.04 20.05 22.35
C VAL A 47 -21.34 21.26 21.48
N ALA A 48 -21.53 22.42 22.11
CA ALA A 48 -21.65 23.70 21.40
C ALA A 48 -20.42 24.57 21.65
N VAL A 49 -19.80 25.07 20.59
CA VAL A 49 -18.64 25.97 20.65
C VAL A 49 -19.08 27.33 20.14
N ILE A 50 -18.81 28.38 20.91
CA ILE A 50 -19.09 29.76 20.53
C ILE A 50 -17.83 30.40 19.96
N ILE A 51 -17.97 31.04 18.79
CA ILE A 51 -16.91 31.82 18.14
C ILE A 51 -17.34 33.28 18.08
N GLU A 52 -16.51 34.15 18.64
CA GLU A 52 -16.74 35.60 18.68
C GLU A 52 -15.62 36.31 17.92
N GLN A 53 -15.98 37.20 16.98
CA GLN A 53 -15.01 38.00 16.22
C GLN A 53 -13.86 37.17 15.60
N GLY A 54 -14.17 35.93 15.21
CA GLY A 54 -13.20 34.99 14.64
C GLY A 54 -12.28 34.30 15.66
N GLN A 55 -12.59 34.35 16.97
CA GLN A 55 -11.86 33.65 18.02
C GLN A 55 -12.79 32.73 18.82
N PHE A 56 -12.28 31.56 19.22
CA PHE A 56 -13.01 30.65 20.11
C PHE A 56 -13.24 31.32 21.47
N ALA A 57 -14.50 31.45 21.86
CA ALA A 57 -14.89 32.14 23.08
C ALA A 57 -15.14 31.17 24.24
N ASP A 58 -16.01 30.17 24.05
CA ASP A 58 -16.38 29.22 25.10
C ASP A 58 -16.95 27.90 24.54
N VAL A 59 -16.96 26.86 25.39
CA VAL A 59 -17.40 25.49 25.06
C VAL A 59 -18.47 25.03 26.05
N PHE A 60 -19.64 24.68 25.53
CA PHE A 60 -20.80 24.25 26.31
C PHE A 60 -21.07 22.76 26.12
N TYR A 61 -21.08 22.04 27.24
CA TYR A 61 -21.38 20.61 27.34
C TYR A 61 -22.89 20.34 27.47
N PRO A 62 -23.36 19.08 27.40
CA PRO A 62 -24.79 18.75 27.47
C PRO A 62 -25.52 19.42 28.64
N GLY A 63 -26.67 20.03 28.34
CA GLY A 63 -27.47 20.79 29.29
C GLY A 63 -28.12 22.03 28.68
N THR A 64 -28.87 22.76 29.51
CA THR A 64 -29.46 24.05 29.16
C THR A 64 -28.65 25.17 29.79
N HIS A 65 -28.15 26.09 28.95
CA HIS A 65 -27.30 27.20 29.35
C HIS A 65 -27.95 28.53 28.99
N THR A 66 -27.87 29.51 29.87
CA THR A 66 -28.32 30.88 29.55
C THR A 66 -27.15 31.70 29.04
N LEU A 67 -27.22 32.09 27.77
CA LEU A 67 -26.23 32.94 27.13
C LEU A 67 -26.46 34.39 27.55
N SER A 68 -25.50 34.91 28.30
CA SER A 68 -25.42 36.33 28.64
C SER A 68 -23.99 36.81 28.42
N THR A 69 -23.83 38.10 28.09
CA THR A 69 -22.53 38.73 27.91
C THR A 69 -21.65 38.62 29.18
N GLU A 70 -22.26 38.46 30.36
CA GLU A 70 -21.55 38.33 31.65
C GLU A 70 -21.00 36.91 31.90
N ASN A 71 -21.61 35.89 31.30
CA ASN A 71 -21.24 34.49 31.57
C ASN A 71 -20.18 33.95 30.60
N ILE A 72 -19.88 34.69 29.52
CA ILE A 72 -18.90 34.28 28.51
C ILE A 72 -17.61 35.10 28.73
N PRO A 73 -16.46 34.46 29.05
CA PRO A 73 -15.24 35.15 29.46
C PRO A 73 -14.72 36.17 28.44
N LEU A 74 -14.65 35.79 27.16
CA LEU A 74 -14.15 36.67 26.09
C LEU A 74 -15.06 37.89 25.87
N LEU A 75 -16.38 37.71 26.03
CA LEU A 75 -17.36 38.81 25.94
C LEU A 75 -17.29 39.74 27.16
N SER A 76 -16.98 39.19 28.34
CA SER A 76 -16.81 39.97 29.57
C SER A 76 -15.63 40.95 29.48
N ASP A 77 -14.57 40.58 28.76
CA ASP A 77 -13.40 41.45 28.53
C ASP A 77 -13.68 42.56 27.49
N LEU A 78 -14.58 42.33 26.52
CA LEU A 78 -14.98 43.29 25.46
C LEU A 78 -16.03 44.33 25.90
N ARG A 79 -16.51 44.23 27.15
CA ARG A 79 -17.48 45.09 27.88
C ARG A 79 -17.21 46.60 27.87
N GLY A 80 -16.09 47.05 27.32
CA GLY A 80 -15.70 48.47 27.25
C GLY A 80 -16.41 49.33 26.20
N TRP A 81 -17.26 48.76 25.34
CA TRP A 81 -17.98 49.50 24.30
C TRP A 81 -19.36 49.99 24.76
N LYS A 82 -19.80 51.14 24.22
CA LYS A 82 -20.75 52.11 24.80
C LYS A 82 -22.22 51.66 24.97
N HIS A 83 -22.52 50.38 24.88
CA HIS A 83 -23.87 49.82 24.97
C HIS A 83 -23.86 48.77 26.10
N GLY A 84 -24.58 49.04 27.20
CA GLY A 84 -24.61 48.19 28.39
C GLY A 84 -25.14 46.76 28.13
N PHE A 85 -25.12 45.94 29.19
CA PHE A 85 -25.38 44.49 29.26
C PHE A 85 -26.68 43.96 28.63
N ASP A 86 -27.50 44.76 27.96
CA ASP A 86 -28.79 44.32 27.39
C ASP A 86 -28.81 44.26 25.86
N SER A 87 -27.68 44.52 25.18
CA SER A 87 -27.61 44.47 23.72
C SER A 87 -27.40 43.04 23.20
N PRO A 88 -28.04 42.65 22.08
CA PRO A 88 -27.63 41.47 21.31
C PRO A 88 -26.14 41.53 20.96
N PHE A 89 -25.52 40.37 20.82
CA PHE A 89 -24.11 40.22 20.46
C PHE A 89 -23.96 39.28 19.26
N VAL A 90 -22.98 39.56 18.39
CA VAL A 90 -22.78 38.85 17.11
C VAL A 90 -21.81 37.71 17.32
N THR A 91 -22.31 36.50 17.39
CA THR A 91 -21.50 35.32 17.68
C THR A 91 -21.96 34.14 16.85
N GLU A 92 -21.04 33.25 16.52
CA GLU A 92 -21.33 32.03 15.79
C GLU A 92 -21.42 30.85 16.77
N VAL A 93 -22.42 29.99 16.61
CA VAL A 93 -22.60 28.80 17.43
C VAL A 93 -22.40 27.57 16.56
N TYR A 94 -21.39 26.78 16.89
CA TYR A 94 -21.08 25.52 16.23
C TYR A 94 -21.49 24.37 17.13
N TYR A 95 -22.43 23.54 16.67
CA TYR A 95 -22.72 22.27 17.29
C TYR A 95 -21.84 21.19 16.70
N ILE A 96 -21.32 20.33 17.57
CA ILE A 96 -20.44 19.22 17.22
C ILE A 96 -20.98 17.95 17.85
N ASN A 97 -21.10 16.90 17.05
CA ASN A 97 -21.49 15.59 17.50
C ASN A 97 -20.27 14.85 18.09
N THR A 98 -20.41 14.34 19.31
CA THR A 98 -19.36 13.60 20.03
C THR A 98 -19.67 12.11 20.14
N LYS A 99 -20.70 11.60 19.44
CA LYS A 99 -20.95 10.17 19.31
C LYS A 99 -19.82 9.50 18.51
N PHE A 100 -19.67 8.18 18.67
CA PHE A 100 -18.82 7.42 17.77
C PHE A 100 -19.39 7.45 16.36
N ILE A 101 -18.55 7.86 15.43
CA ILE A 101 -18.72 7.71 14.00
C ILE A 101 -18.20 6.30 13.69
N THR A 102 -19.11 5.41 13.33
CA THR A 102 -18.82 4.00 13.09
C THR A 102 -18.64 3.73 11.60
N ASP A 103 -18.10 2.55 11.30
CA ASP A 103 -18.06 1.99 9.94
C ASP A 103 -17.33 2.88 8.90
N LEU A 104 -16.33 3.66 9.33
CA LEU A 104 -15.43 4.34 8.39
C LEU A 104 -14.54 3.29 7.73
N GLY A 105 -14.82 2.98 6.46
CA GLY A 105 -14.08 1.97 5.72
C GLY A 105 -12.73 2.49 5.26
N TRP A 106 -11.67 1.70 5.43
CA TRP A 106 -10.36 1.96 4.85
C TRP A 106 -9.92 0.81 3.95
N GLY A 107 -9.10 1.11 2.95
CA GLY A 107 -8.55 0.08 2.09
C GLY A 107 -7.39 0.59 1.24
N THR A 108 -6.45 -0.28 0.93
CA THR A 108 -5.28 0.06 0.13
C THR A 108 -5.70 0.23 -1.33
N PRO A 109 -5.70 1.45 -1.91
CA PRO A 109 -6.14 1.65 -3.29
C PRO A 109 -5.18 1.00 -4.30
N ASN A 110 -3.92 0.83 -3.92
CA ASN A 110 -2.90 0.12 -4.67
C ASN A 110 -2.30 -0.97 -3.78
N GLU A 111 -1.85 -2.06 -4.39
CA GLU A 111 -1.19 -3.15 -3.67
C GLU A 111 0.12 -2.68 -3.01
N ILE A 112 0.31 -3.06 -1.75
CA ILE A 112 1.52 -2.81 -0.98
C ILE A 112 2.55 -3.89 -1.30
N MET A 113 3.74 -3.50 -1.75
CA MET A 113 4.85 -4.42 -1.95
C MET A 113 5.52 -4.75 -0.61
N LEU A 114 5.54 -6.02 -0.25
CA LEU A 114 6.18 -6.54 0.95
C LEU A 114 7.19 -7.62 0.64
N ARG A 115 8.24 -7.66 1.46
CA ARG A 115 9.22 -8.73 1.42
C ARG A 115 8.76 -9.85 2.34
N ASP A 116 8.46 -10.98 1.74
CA ASP A 116 8.05 -12.20 2.41
C ASP A 116 9.18 -13.24 2.42
N ALA A 117 9.25 -14.02 3.49
CA ALA A 117 10.30 -15.02 3.68
C ALA A 117 10.13 -16.25 2.76
N ASP A 118 8.91 -16.61 2.40
CA ASP A 118 8.56 -17.82 1.65
C ASP A 118 8.39 -17.56 0.15
N PHE A 119 7.88 -16.37 -0.20
CA PHE A 119 7.52 -15.99 -1.57
C PHE A 119 8.38 -14.86 -2.16
N GLY A 120 9.27 -14.24 -1.37
CA GLY A 120 10.16 -13.19 -1.85
C GLY A 120 9.49 -11.82 -1.85
N ILE A 121 9.05 -11.29 -2.99
CA ILE A 121 8.31 -10.02 -3.05
C ILE A 121 6.85 -10.35 -3.34
N VAL A 122 5.97 -10.00 -2.41
CA VAL A 122 4.52 -10.16 -2.54
C VAL A 122 3.86 -8.80 -2.60
N ARG A 123 2.73 -8.73 -3.31
CA ARG A 123 1.91 -7.52 -3.42
C ARG A 123 0.60 -7.78 -2.74
N ILE A 124 0.35 -7.18 -1.58
CA ILE A 124 -0.88 -7.44 -0.83
C ILE A 124 -1.80 -6.24 -0.88
N SER A 125 -3.10 -6.50 -0.85
CA SER A 125 -4.10 -5.47 -0.59
C SER A 125 -4.72 -5.72 0.76
N ALA A 126 -5.15 -4.67 1.45
CA ALA A 126 -5.81 -4.78 2.73
C ALA A 126 -7.00 -3.83 2.80
N TYR A 127 -8.01 -4.22 3.57
CA TYR A 127 -9.13 -3.35 3.90
C TYR A 127 -9.68 -3.68 5.29
N GLY A 128 -10.45 -2.73 5.81
CA GLY A 128 -11.19 -2.89 7.04
C GLY A 128 -11.96 -1.62 7.38
N SER A 129 -12.16 -1.40 8.66
CA SER A 129 -12.95 -0.29 9.18
C SER A 129 -12.33 0.29 10.45
N TYR A 130 -12.65 1.54 10.75
CA TYR A 130 -12.22 2.19 11.99
C TYR A 130 -13.34 3.07 12.55
N HIS A 131 -13.31 3.28 13.86
CA HIS A 131 -14.30 4.11 14.56
C HIS A 131 -13.61 5.28 15.22
N VAL A 132 -14.20 6.45 15.13
CA VAL A 132 -13.65 7.67 15.72
C VAL A 132 -14.73 8.48 16.42
N LYS A 133 -14.34 9.36 17.33
CA LYS A 133 -15.22 10.41 17.86
C LYS A 133 -14.43 11.69 18.03
N VAL A 134 -15.13 12.82 18.06
CA VAL A 134 -14.54 14.09 18.44
C VAL A 134 -14.36 14.11 19.97
N ASN A 135 -13.12 14.29 20.41
CA ASN A 135 -12.75 14.35 21.83
C ASN A 135 -12.37 15.78 22.27
N ASP A 136 -11.68 16.54 21.41
CA ASP A 136 -11.43 17.97 21.61
C ASP A 136 -12.13 18.79 20.50
N PRO A 137 -13.32 19.35 20.79
CA PRO A 137 -14.12 20.09 19.82
C PRO A 137 -13.45 21.35 19.28
N VAL A 138 -12.62 22.04 20.08
CA VAL A 138 -11.96 23.28 19.66
C VAL A 138 -10.82 22.96 18.71
N THR A 139 -9.99 21.98 19.07
CA THR A 139 -8.90 21.51 18.19
C THR A 139 -9.46 20.94 16.89
N PHE A 140 -10.57 20.18 16.97
CA PHE A 140 -11.24 19.65 15.79
C PHE A 140 -11.74 20.73 14.83
N LEU A 141 -12.42 21.76 15.35
CA LEU A 141 -12.85 22.91 14.52
C LEU A 141 -11.66 23.64 13.90
N LYS A 142 -10.58 23.78 14.65
CA LYS A 142 -9.40 24.56 14.23
C LYS A 142 -8.58 23.84 13.16
N GLU A 143 -8.39 22.53 13.29
CA GLU A 143 -7.43 21.76 12.49
C GLU A 143 -8.09 20.87 11.43
N VAL A 144 -9.37 20.46 11.60
CA VAL A 144 -10.04 19.46 10.75
C VAL A 144 -11.17 20.06 9.93
N SER A 145 -12.27 20.45 10.58
CA SER A 145 -13.48 20.91 9.88
C SER A 145 -13.35 22.35 9.38
N GLY A 146 -12.58 23.17 10.08
CA GLY A 146 -12.61 24.61 9.86
C GLY A 146 -13.95 25.22 10.27
N VAL A 147 -14.17 26.45 9.79
CA VAL A 147 -15.34 27.30 10.07
C VAL A 147 -16.38 27.13 8.94
N GLU A 148 -16.69 25.89 8.59
CA GLU A 148 -17.67 25.54 7.57
C GLU A 148 -19.09 25.44 8.16
N ASP A 149 -20.12 25.79 7.40
CA ASP A 149 -21.51 25.78 7.90
C ASP A 149 -21.99 24.35 8.26
N ALA A 150 -21.44 23.34 7.58
CA ALA A 150 -21.72 21.93 7.81
C ALA A 150 -20.48 21.09 7.49
N PHE A 151 -20.17 20.12 8.35
CA PHE A 151 -19.09 19.16 8.14
C PHE A 151 -19.61 17.73 8.31
N THR A 152 -19.35 16.86 7.34
CA THR A 152 -19.92 15.51 7.28
C THR A 152 -18.88 14.41 7.50
N THR A 153 -19.38 13.20 7.73
CA THR A 153 -18.57 11.99 7.81
C THR A 153 -17.72 11.73 6.57
N GLU A 154 -18.23 12.01 5.37
CA GLU A 154 -17.50 11.86 4.12
C GLU A 154 -16.27 12.79 4.07
N MET A 155 -16.45 14.06 4.45
CA MET A 155 -15.37 15.04 4.50
C MET A 155 -14.33 14.70 5.57
N LEU A 156 -14.75 14.05 6.66
CA LEU A 156 -13.83 13.53 7.66
C LEU A 156 -12.97 12.41 7.07
N ASP A 157 -13.60 11.44 6.42
CA ASP A 157 -12.90 10.27 5.88
C ASP A 157 -11.83 10.66 4.86
N GLU A 158 -12.16 11.58 3.94
CA GLU A 158 -11.19 12.12 2.97
C GLU A 158 -9.93 12.71 3.63
N LYS A 159 -10.08 13.36 4.79
CA LYS A 159 -8.96 13.96 5.53
C LYS A 159 -8.16 12.93 6.31
N LEU A 160 -8.79 11.91 6.87
CA LEU A 160 -8.15 10.92 7.74
C LEU A 160 -7.49 9.77 6.96
N MET A 161 -8.05 9.38 5.81
CA MET A 161 -7.62 8.23 5.02
C MET A 161 -6.11 8.21 4.71
N PRO A 162 -5.46 9.33 4.30
CA PRO A 162 -4.02 9.32 4.02
C PRO A 162 -3.16 8.92 5.24
N PHE A 163 -3.57 9.33 6.44
CA PHE A 163 -2.88 8.99 7.69
C PHE A 163 -3.08 7.52 8.04
N VAL A 164 -4.32 7.03 7.88
CA VAL A 164 -4.66 5.61 8.07
C VAL A 164 -3.82 4.72 7.17
N LEU A 165 -3.77 5.01 5.87
CA LEU A 165 -3.03 4.20 4.90
C LEU A 165 -1.52 4.22 5.14
N SER A 166 -0.96 5.39 5.49
CA SER A 166 0.46 5.51 5.82
C SER A 166 0.81 4.66 7.05
N ASN A 167 0.08 4.85 8.15
CA ASN A 167 0.35 4.13 9.40
C ASN A 167 0.15 2.61 9.26
N PHE A 168 -0.90 2.19 8.54
CA PHE A 168 -1.13 0.77 8.28
C PHE A 168 0.02 0.15 7.47
N THR A 169 0.47 0.83 6.41
CA THR A 169 1.57 0.34 5.56
C THR A 169 2.87 0.20 6.37
N ASP A 170 3.18 1.19 7.21
CA ASP A 170 4.36 1.17 8.07
C ASP A 170 4.28 0.03 9.09
N THR A 171 3.14 -0.11 9.80
CA THR A 171 2.91 -1.17 10.79
C THR A 171 3.05 -2.55 10.16
N LEU A 172 2.47 -2.75 8.97
CA LEU A 172 2.54 -4.01 8.25
C LEU A 172 3.97 -4.36 7.79
N GLY A 173 4.75 -3.35 7.38
CA GLY A 173 6.17 -3.51 7.05
C GLY A 173 7.04 -3.85 8.27
N GLU A 174 6.74 -3.24 9.42
CA GLU A 174 7.49 -3.44 10.66
C GLU A 174 7.17 -4.78 11.34
N ALA A 175 5.93 -5.26 11.22
CA ALA A 175 5.48 -6.52 11.79
C ALA A 175 6.31 -7.72 11.29
N LYS A 176 6.83 -7.66 10.04
CA LYS A 176 7.65 -8.70 9.41
C LYS A 176 7.02 -10.09 9.50
N VAL A 177 5.69 -10.14 9.45
CA VAL A 177 4.90 -11.37 9.51
C VAL A 177 4.84 -11.99 8.11
N PRO A 178 5.13 -13.30 7.97
CA PRO A 178 4.95 -13.99 6.69
C PRO A 178 3.51 -13.88 6.19
N ALA A 179 3.34 -13.79 4.87
CA ALA A 179 2.06 -13.58 4.21
C ALA A 179 0.98 -14.59 4.62
N LEU A 180 1.37 -15.86 4.85
CA LEU A 180 0.47 -16.94 5.28
C LEU A 180 0.02 -16.81 6.75
N ASP A 181 0.81 -16.12 7.56
CA ASP A 181 0.56 -15.94 8.99
C ASP A 181 -0.18 -14.64 9.30
N LEU A 182 -0.30 -13.73 8.32
CA LEU A 182 -0.97 -12.43 8.47
C LEU A 182 -2.40 -12.58 9.00
N ALA A 183 -3.15 -13.58 8.51
CA ALA A 183 -4.52 -13.85 8.95
C ALA A 183 -4.64 -14.16 10.44
N MET A 184 -3.56 -14.65 11.08
CA MET A 184 -3.53 -14.90 12.52
C MET A 184 -3.14 -13.65 13.33
N LYS A 185 -2.82 -12.54 12.65
CA LYS A 185 -2.23 -11.32 13.23
C LYS A 185 -3.00 -10.04 12.95
N TYR A 186 -4.19 -10.13 12.34
CA TYR A 186 -5.03 -8.97 12.06
C TYR A 186 -5.33 -8.13 13.29
N LYS A 187 -5.61 -8.78 14.43
CA LYS A 187 -5.88 -8.06 15.68
C LYS A 187 -4.65 -7.31 16.17
N GLU A 188 -3.49 -7.96 16.23
CA GLU A 188 -2.26 -7.33 16.70
C GLU A 188 -1.82 -6.17 15.80
N ILE A 189 -1.93 -6.33 14.47
CA ILE A 189 -1.66 -5.26 13.51
C ILE A 189 -2.64 -4.10 13.72
N GLY A 190 -3.92 -4.40 13.92
CA GLY A 190 -4.95 -3.39 14.15
C GLY A 190 -4.74 -2.61 15.45
N ASP A 191 -4.48 -3.31 16.56
CA ASP A 191 -4.18 -2.70 17.86
C ASP A 191 -2.93 -1.78 17.77
N GLU A 192 -1.90 -2.19 17.04
CA GLU A 192 -0.68 -1.39 16.85
C GLU A 192 -0.93 -0.15 15.98
N CYS A 193 -1.71 -0.30 14.90
CA CYS A 193 -2.15 0.82 14.06
C CYS A 193 -2.95 1.83 14.88
N GLU A 194 -3.84 1.37 15.77
CA GLU A 194 -4.66 2.22 16.63
C GLU A 194 -3.79 3.11 17.53
N VAL A 195 -2.78 2.55 18.20
CA VAL A 195 -1.89 3.32 19.08
C VAL A 195 -1.10 4.39 18.30
N LEU A 196 -0.58 4.02 17.12
CA LEU A 196 0.19 4.93 16.27
C LEU A 196 -0.70 6.04 15.68
N LEU A 197 -1.93 5.70 15.27
CA LEU A 197 -2.91 6.66 14.76
C LEU A 197 -3.39 7.62 15.85
N GLN A 198 -3.65 7.12 17.07
CA GLN A 198 -4.10 7.97 18.18
C GLN A 198 -3.15 9.14 18.42
N THR A 199 -1.83 8.91 18.37
CA THR A 199 -0.82 9.96 18.55
C THR A 199 -0.93 11.09 17.51
N LYS A 200 -1.38 10.78 16.30
CA LYS A 200 -1.65 11.77 15.25
C LYS A 200 -3.02 12.40 15.42
N PHE A 201 -4.04 11.60 15.72
CA PHE A 201 -5.43 12.05 15.83
C PHE A 201 -5.67 12.93 17.06
N ASP A 202 -4.87 12.80 18.12
CA ASP A 202 -4.85 13.75 19.24
C ASP A 202 -4.61 15.19 18.77
N GLN A 203 -3.76 15.39 17.76
CA GLN A 203 -3.47 16.72 17.20
C GLN A 203 -4.64 17.29 16.40
N PHE A 204 -5.60 16.44 16.04
CA PHE A 204 -6.83 16.78 15.35
C PHE A 204 -8.04 16.84 16.31
N GLY A 205 -7.84 16.59 17.60
CA GLY A 205 -8.92 16.50 18.59
C GLY A 205 -9.82 15.27 18.41
N ILE A 206 -9.30 14.21 17.79
CA ILE A 206 -10.02 12.98 17.47
C ILE A 206 -9.49 11.83 18.33
N GLU A 207 -10.41 11.03 18.86
CA GLU A 207 -10.10 9.75 19.50
C GLU A 207 -10.49 8.61 18.56
N ILE A 208 -9.54 7.71 18.28
CA ILE A 208 -9.81 6.44 17.62
C ILE A 208 -10.26 5.42 18.68
N ALA A 209 -11.38 4.77 18.45
CA ALA A 209 -11.95 3.79 19.36
C ALA A 209 -11.46 2.37 19.04
N ASN A 210 -11.43 2.06 17.75
CA ASN A 210 -11.10 0.76 17.21
C ASN A 210 -10.51 0.93 15.81
N PHE A 211 -9.48 0.15 15.52
CA PHE A 211 -8.98 -0.07 14.16
C PHE A 211 -9.06 -1.55 13.80
N ILE A 212 -9.90 -1.88 12.82
CA ILE A 212 -10.22 -3.25 12.43
C ILE A 212 -9.60 -3.54 11.07
N VAL A 213 -8.81 -4.62 11.01
CA VAL A 213 -8.36 -5.23 9.76
C VAL A 213 -9.29 -6.39 9.43
N GLU A 214 -10.07 -6.26 8.37
CA GLU A 214 -11.04 -7.29 7.96
C GLU A 214 -10.38 -8.35 7.06
N ASN A 215 -9.54 -7.90 6.13
CA ASN A 215 -8.83 -8.81 5.24
C ASN A 215 -7.52 -8.23 4.74
N ILE A 216 -6.54 -9.11 4.58
CA ILE A 216 -5.35 -8.88 3.78
C ILE A 216 -5.31 -9.95 2.68
N SER A 217 -5.45 -9.53 1.43
CA SER A 217 -5.50 -10.41 0.27
C SER A 217 -4.15 -10.52 -0.41
N LEU A 218 -3.86 -11.75 -0.87
CA LEU A 218 -2.70 -12.06 -1.70
C LEU A 218 -3.09 -11.99 -3.19
N PRO A 219 -2.16 -11.66 -4.09
CA PRO A 219 -2.45 -11.60 -5.50
C PRO A 219 -2.61 -13.03 -6.05
N GLU A 220 -3.40 -13.20 -7.11
CA GLU A 220 -3.76 -14.51 -7.69
C GLU A 220 -2.52 -15.37 -7.98
N SER A 221 -1.46 -14.79 -8.53
CA SER A 221 -0.19 -15.50 -8.79
C SER A 221 0.46 -16.15 -7.57
N VAL A 222 0.32 -15.56 -6.38
CA VAL A 222 0.84 -16.12 -5.13
C VAL A 222 -0.12 -17.20 -4.62
N GLN A 223 -1.43 -16.99 -4.77
CA GLN A 223 -2.45 -18.01 -4.43
C GLN A 223 -2.24 -19.29 -5.26
N GLU A 224 -2.05 -19.16 -6.58
CA GLU A 224 -1.75 -20.29 -7.47
C GLU A 224 -0.46 -21.02 -7.07
N ALA A 225 0.59 -20.28 -6.70
CA ALA A 225 1.85 -20.87 -6.25
C ALA A 225 1.69 -21.63 -4.91
N ILE A 226 0.86 -21.12 -4.01
CA ILE A 226 0.48 -21.79 -2.76
C ILE A 226 -0.28 -23.08 -3.08
N ASP A 227 -1.30 -23.02 -3.92
CA ASP A 227 -2.12 -24.18 -4.29
C ASP A 227 -1.30 -25.26 -5.01
N GLN A 228 -0.38 -24.85 -5.88
CA GLN A 228 0.55 -25.76 -6.54
C GLN A 228 1.49 -26.43 -5.53
N ARG A 229 2.05 -25.67 -4.58
CA ARG A 229 2.92 -26.22 -3.52
C ARG A 229 2.13 -27.15 -2.59
N ALA A 230 0.92 -26.76 -2.20
CA ALA A 230 0.04 -27.54 -1.34
C ALA A 230 -0.37 -28.85 -2.02
N SER A 231 -0.73 -28.82 -3.32
CA SER A 231 -1.02 -30.02 -4.09
C SER A 231 0.20 -30.94 -4.21
N MET A 232 1.40 -30.41 -4.48
CA MET A 232 2.63 -31.21 -4.45
C MET A 232 2.89 -31.86 -3.08
N GLY A 233 2.69 -31.11 -1.99
CA GLY A 233 2.86 -31.59 -0.61
C GLY A 233 1.83 -32.66 -0.21
N ALA A 234 0.56 -32.46 -0.56
CA ALA A 234 -0.52 -33.42 -0.30
C ALA A 234 -0.36 -34.71 -1.10
N ILE A 235 0.16 -34.60 -2.33
CA ILE A 235 0.41 -35.74 -3.21
C ILE A 235 1.65 -36.52 -2.74
N GLY A 236 2.60 -35.88 -2.04
CA GLY A 236 3.73 -36.49 -1.31
C GLY A 236 4.76 -37.24 -2.16
N ASN A 237 4.44 -37.56 -3.41
CA ASN A 237 5.19 -38.43 -4.29
C ASN A 237 5.25 -37.81 -5.70
N MET A 238 6.46 -37.47 -6.16
CA MET A 238 6.70 -36.76 -7.44
C MET A 238 6.10 -37.50 -8.64
N ASN A 239 6.09 -38.85 -8.61
CA ASN A 239 5.46 -39.68 -9.64
C ASN A 239 3.93 -39.52 -9.65
N THR A 240 3.31 -39.40 -8.48
CA THR A 240 1.87 -39.20 -8.35
C THR A 240 1.48 -37.78 -8.77
N TYR A 241 2.36 -36.78 -8.60
CA TYR A 241 2.13 -35.41 -9.10
C TYR A 241 2.21 -35.35 -10.64
N GLN A 242 3.18 -36.03 -11.25
CA GLN A 242 3.24 -36.16 -12.71
C GLN A 242 2.01 -36.88 -13.26
N GLN A 243 1.53 -37.94 -12.59
CA GLN A 243 0.29 -38.62 -12.94
C GLN A 243 -0.96 -37.74 -12.73
N TYR A 244 -0.99 -36.93 -11.67
CA TYR A 244 -2.10 -36.00 -11.39
C TYR A 244 -2.18 -34.87 -12.43
N GLN A 245 -1.04 -34.27 -12.78
CA GLN A 245 -0.98 -33.27 -13.86
C GLN A 245 -1.37 -33.87 -15.22
N MET A 246 -0.90 -35.08 -15.53
CA MET A 246 -1.31 -35.83 -16.74
C MET A 246 -2.81 -36.13 -16.73
N GLY A 247 -3.38 -36.46 -15.57
CA GLY A 247 -4.81 -36.70 -15.36
C GLY A 247 -5.67 -35.44 -15.52
N ASN A 248 -5.27 -34.30 -14.93
CA ASN A 248 -5.97 -33.01 -15.11
C ASN A 248 -5.87 -32.52 -16.57
N ALA A 249 -4.72 -32.70 -17.23
CA ALA A 249 -4.58 -32.39 -18.65
C ALA A 249 -5.47 -33.29 -19.53
N MET A 250 -5.65 -34.57 -19.17
CA MET A 250 -6.59 -35.48 -19.84
C MET A 250 -8.06 -35.18 -19.49
N GLY A 251 -8.36 -34.69 -18.29
CA GLY A 251 -9.70 -34.28 -17.86
C GLY A 251 -10.20 -33.03 -18.60
N ASN A 252 -9.33 -32.04 -18.80
CA ASN A 252 -9.65 -30.84 -19.56
C ASN A 252 -9.75 -31.07 -21.09
N VAL A 253 -9.28 -32.21 -21.60
CA VAL A 253 -9.54 -32.64 -22.98
C VAL A 253 -10.98 -33.17 -23.14
N GLY A 254 -11.65 -33.54 -22.03
CA GLY A 254 -13.05 -33.98 -22.03
C GLY A 254 -14.09 -32.86 -22.07
N GLU A 255 -13.72 -31.62 -21.74
CA GLU A 255 -14.62 -30.45 -21.76
C GLU A 255 -14.56 -29.67 -23.09
N GLY A 256 -13.69 -30.08 -24.02
CA GLY A 256 -13.67 -29.61 -25.39
C GLY A 256 -14.67 -30.38 -26.25
N ASN A 257 -15.87 -29.79 -26.41
CA ASN A 257 -16.90 -30.12 -27.40
C ASN A 257 -16.41 -31.05 -28.54
N SER A 258 -16.74 -32.33 -28.44
CA SER A 258 -16.61 -33.29 -29.53
C SER A 258 -17.96 -33.96 -29.75
N GLU A 259 -18.87 -33.23 -30.38
CA GLU A 259 -20.05 -33.82 -31.00
C GLU A 259 -19.59 -34.91 -31.99
N GLY A 260 -19.93 -36.17 -31.69
CA GLY A 260 -20.01 -37.23 -32.71
C GLY A 260 -18.95 -38.32 -32.74
N GLY A 261 -18.10 -38.48 -31.73
CA GLY A 261 -17.10 -39.57 -31.67
C GLY A 261 -17.32 -40.55 -30.51
N SER A 262 -17.49 -41.83 -30.81
CA SER A 262 -17.69 -42.92 -29.82
C SER A 262 -16.60 -42.94 -28.73
N VAL A 263 -17.02 -42.94 -27.46
CA VAL A 263 -16.16 -43.08 -26.26
C VAL A 263 -15.30 -44.36 -26.29
N ASN A 264 -15.70 -45.38 -27.06
CA ASN A 264 -14.96 -46.63 -27.18
C ASN A 264 -13.84 -46.60 -28.26
N SER A 265 -13.86 -45.62 -29.17
CA SER A 265 -12.77 -45.42 -30.15
C SER A 265 -11.70 -44.48 -29.63
N THR A 266 -12.03 -43.49 -28.80
CA THR A 266 -11.05 -42.52 -28.26
C THR A 266 -10.14 -43.13 -27.18
N ILE A 267 -10.64 -44.06 -26.35
CA ILE A 267 -9.82 -44.79 -25.37
C ILE A 267 -8.87 -45.77 -26.08
N ASN A 268 -9.34 -46.45 -27.12
CA ASN A 268 -8.50 -47.33 -27.93
C ASN A 268 -7.47 -46.56 -28.75
N ASP A 269 -7.81 -45.41 -29.34
CA ASP A 269 -6.86 -44.56 -30.08
C ASP A 269 -5.82 -43.91 -29.15
N ALA A 270 -6.21 -43.48 -27.94
CA ALA A 270 -5.29 -42.95 -26.93
C ALA A 270 -4.33 -44.03 -26.38
N MET A 271 -4.82 -45.26 -26.13
CA MET A 271 -3.95 -46.38 -25.76
C MET A 271 -3.04 -46.81 -26.91
N GLN A 272 -3.54 -46.83 -28.15
CA GLN A 272 -2.78 -47.24 -29.32
C GLN A 272 -1.71 -46.20 -29.70
N MET A 273 -1.94 -44.90 -29.50
CA MET A 273 -0.90 -43.88 -29.60
C MET A 273 0.14 -43.98 -28.47
N GLY A 274 -0.28 -44.28 -27.23
CA GLY A 274 0.64 -44.53 -26.12
C GLY A 274 1.56 -45.75 -26.33
N MET A 275 1.03 -46.81 -26.94
CA MET A 275 1.78 -48.03 -27.25
C MET A 275 2.68 -47.87 -28.50
N ASN A 276 2.24 -47.12 -29.53
CA ASN A 276 3.06 -46.81 -30.70
C ASN A 276 4.23 -45.86 -30.38
N MET A 277 4.05 -44.89 -29.48
CA MET A 277 5.17 -44.04 -29.01
C MET A 277 6.19 -44.80 -28.15
N GLY A 278 5.74 -45.80 -27.37
CA GLY A 278 6.63 -46.66 -26.58
C GLY A 278 7.54 -47.56 -27.43
N MET A 279 7.03 -48.12 -28.54
CA MET A 279 7.86 -48.92 -29.47
C MET A 279 8.72 -48.07 -30.41
N ALA A 280 8.25 -46.88 -30.83
CA ALA A 280 9.04 -45.97 -31.65
C ALA A 280 10.32 -45.48 -30.93
N SER A 281 10.25 -45.28 -29.61
CA SER A 281 11.41 -44.91 -28.78
C SER A 281 12.51 -45.98 -28.75
N ASN A 282 12.15 -47.27 -28.78
CA ASN A 282 13.12 -48.36 -28.78
C ASN A 282 13.72 -48.63 -30.17
N MET A 283 13.00 -48.34 -31.24
CA MET A 283 13.51 -48.50 -32.62
C MET A 283 14.46 -47.37 -33.03
N ILE A 284 14.22 -46.14 -32.57
CA ILE A 284 15.07 -44.97 -32.83
C ILE A 284 16.43 -45.10 -32.12
N ASN A 285 16.45 -45.64 -30.88
CA ASN A 285 17.70 -45.91 -30.16
C ASN A 285 18.56 -47.01 -30.84
N GLN A 286 17.94 -47.95 -31.56
CA GLN A 286 18.67 -48.99 -32.28
C GLN A 286 19.21 -48.52 -33.64
N MET A 287 18.56 -47.52 -34.27
CA MET A 287 18.98 -46.99 -35.57
C MET A 287 20.08 -45.92 -35.45
N MET A 288 20.16 -45.18 -34.34
CA MET A 288 21.19 -44.16 -34.11
C MET A 288 22.56 -44.70 -33.66
N GLY A 289 22.67 -46.00 -33.36
CA GLY A 289 23.92 -46.65 -32.96
C GLY A 289 24.89 -46.97 -34.11
N MET A 290 24.44 -46.91 -35.37
CA MET A 290 25.22 -47.40 -36.52
C MET A 290 25.87 -46.30 -37.40
N GLN A 291 25.71 -45.02 -37.08
CA GLN A 291 26.15 -43.90 -37.94
C GLN A 291 27.22 -42.99 -37.30
N ARG A 292 27.97 -43.49 -36.31
CA ARG A 292 28.99 -42.69 -35.57
C ARG A 292 30.43 -42.88 -36.07
N ASN A 293 30.65 -43.17 -37.36
CA ASN A 293 32.02 -43.30 -37.87
C ASN A 293 32.18 -42.66 -39.26
N ALA A 294 32.29 -41.32 -39.30
CA ALA A 294 33.06 -40.57 -40.31
C ALA A 294 33.00 -39.05 -40.08
N GLN A 295 34.19 -38.44 -40.00
CA GLN A 295 34.56 -37.10 -40.50
C GLN A 295 34.19 -35.81 -39.73
N ALA A 296 35.24 -35.02 -39.48
CA ALA A 296 35.26 -33.56 -39.25
C ALA A 296 35.38 -32.81 -40.61
N PRO A 297 35.48 -31.45 -40.72
CA PRO A 297 35.27 -30.32 -39.78
C PRO A 297 34.36 -29.18 -40.36
N GLN A 298 34.24 -28.05 -39.63
CA GLN A 298 34.18 -26.64 -40.11
C GLN A 298 32.96 -25.74 -39.75
N ASN A 299 33.31 -24.52 -39.33
CA ASN A 299 32.56 -23.30 -38.96
C ASN A 299 31.23 -22.98 -39.69
N GLN A 300 30.24 -22.46 -38.95
CA GLN A 300 29.64 -21.12 -39.12
C GLN A 300 28.58 -20.80 -38.06
N GLN A 301 28.57 -19.54 -37.59
CA GLN A 301 27.78 -19.00 -36.48
C GLN A 301 26.49 -18.31 -36.95
N ALA A 302 25.37 -18.56 -36.25
CA ALA A 302 24.28 -17.62 -35.89
C ALA A 302 23.33 -18.31 -34.85
N PRO A 303 22.60 -17.55 -34.00
CA PRO A 303 22.44 -17.84 -32.56
C PRO A 303 21.09 -18.48 -32.17
N PRO A 304 21.00 -19.17 -31.01
CA PRO A 304 20.17 -18.68 -29.87
C PRO A 304 20.68 -19.22 -28.50
N PRO A 305 19.86 -19.34 -27.42
CA PRO A 305 19.27 -18.37 -26.48
C PRO A 305 19.93 -18.44 -25.07
N VAL A 306 19.62 -17.52 -24.15
CA VAL A 306 19.99 -17.63 -22.72
C VAL A 306 18.78 -18.00 -21.85
N PRO A 307 18.77 -19.18 -21.20
CA PRO A 307 17.94 -19.47 -20.05
C PRO A 307 18.70 -19.35 -18.73
N SER A 308 17.91 -19.04 -17.70
CA SER A 308 18.19 -18.80 -16.30
C SER A 308 18.41 -20.06 -15.45
N GLY A 309 19.50 -20.07 -14.64
CA GLY A 309 19.73 -20.78 -13.35
C GLY A 309 19.63 -22.32 -13.29
N PRO A 310 19.92 -23.00 -12.15
CA PRO A 310 20.46 -22.54 -10.85
C PRO A 310 21.57 -23.45 -10.23
N GLY A 311 22.31 -22.96 -9.22
CA GLY A 311 22.94 -23.82 -8.20
C GLY A 311 24.36 -23.46 -7.69
N ALA A 312 24.45 -22.74 -6.57
CA ALA A 312 25.54 -22.88 -5.59
C ALA A 312 25.05 -22.42 -4.19
N PRO A 313 25.45 -23.09 -3.09
CA PRO A 313 24.92 -22.87 -1.74
C PRO A 313 25.55 -21.66 -1.00
N PRO A 314 24.93 -21.15 0.08
CA PRO A 314 25.31 -19.88 0.72
C PRO A 314 26.43 -20.03 1.77
N PRO A 315 27.29 -19.01 2.01
CA PRO A 315 28.09 -18.89 3.22
C PRO A 315 27.41 -18.02 4.30
N VAL A 316 27.77 -18.30 5.55
CA VAL A 316 27.21 -17.79 6.83
C VAL A 316 27.58 -16.34 7.19
N PRO A 317 26.83 -15.67 8.09
CA PRO A 317 26.97 -14.23 8.43
C PRO A 317 28.17 -13.88 9.34
N GLY A 318 28.89 -12.81 8.99
CA GLY A 318 29.83 -12.11 9.89
C GLY A 318 31.13 -11.66 9.22
N ALA A 319 31.26 -10.34 9.00
CA ALA A 319 32.43 -9.58 8.53
C ALA A 319 32.77 -9.62 7.02
N ALA A 320 32.49 -8.54 6.29
CA ALA A 320 33.36 -7.95 5.26
C ALA A 320 32.71 -6.67 4.66
N PRO A 321 33.51 -5.67 4.23
CA PRO A 321 33.05 -4.34 3.80
C PRO A 321 32.22 -4.40 2.51
N SER A 322 31.41 -3.37 2.27
CA SER A 322 30.61 -3.12 1.08
C SER A 322 31.32 -3.61 -0.20
N GLN A 323 30.91 -4.77 -0.71
CA GLN A 323 31.51 -5.31 -1.93
C GLN A 323 31.14 -4.39 -3.09
N LEU A 324 32.17 -3.82 -3.74
CA LEU A 324 32.01 -2.97 -4.92
C LEU A 324 31.17 -3.70 -5.97
N SER A 325 30.01 -3.13 -6.28
CA SER A 325 29.04 -3.66 -7.22
C SER A 325 29.14 -2.90 -8.54
N PHE A 326 29.25 -3.64 -9.64
CA PHE A 326 29.46 -3.09 -10.98
C PHE A 326 28.28 -3.40 -11.89
N HIS A 327 27.86 -2.42 -12.67
CA HIS A 327 26.95 -2.63 -13.80
C HIS A 327 27.76 -2.58 -15.10
N ILE A 328 27.42 -3.45 -16.05
CA ILE A 328 28.01 -3.44 -17.40
C ILE A 328 26.93 -3.14 -18.43
N SER A 329 27.31 -2.51 -19.53
CA SER A 329 26.45 -2.33 -20.69
C SER A 329 27.04 -3.06 -21.89
N SER A 330 26.24 -3.95 -22.48
CA SER A 330 26.60 -4.71 -23.67
C SER A 330 25.44 -4.61 -24.66
N ASN A 331 25.73 -4.20 -25.90
CA ASN A 331 24.73 -3.97 -26.96
C ASN A 331 23.57 -3.03 -26.54
N GLY A 332 23.88 -1.98 -25.76
CA GLY A 332 22.90 -0.98 -25.33
C GLY A 332 21.99 -1.41 -24.19
N SER A 333 22.12 -2.65 -23.68
CA SER A 333 21.39 -3.15 -22.52
C SER A 333 22.30 -3.21 -21.29
N GLN A 334 21.77 -2.75 -20.15
CA GLN A 334 22.47 -2.72 -18.88
C GLN A 334 22.22 -4.01 -18.08
N TYR A 335 23.29 -4.56 -17.50
CA TYR A 335 23.29 -5.79 -16.72
C TYR A 335 24.08 -5.57 -15.41
N GLY A 336 23.67 -6.26 -14.33
CA GLY A 336 24.30 -6.16 -13.00
C GLY A 336 23.26 -5.98 -11.89
N PRO A 337 23.69 -5.80 -10.62
CA PRO A 337 25.07 -5.63 -10.18
C PRO A 337 25.88 -6.94 -10.18
N TYR A 338 27.15 -6.84 -10.57
CA TYR A 338 28.15 -7.92 -10.55
C TYR A 338 29.30 -7.58 -9.62
N THR A 339 29.90 -8.60 -9.00
CA THR A 339 31.16 -8.45 -8.27
C THR A 339 32.35 -8.49 -9.23
N LEU A 340 33.50 -8.00 -8.78
CA LEU A 340 34.74 -8.02 -9.57
C LEU A 340 35.17 -9.45 -9.95
N ASP A 341 34.90 -10.44 -9.09
CA ASP A 341 35.19 -11.85 -9.36
C ASP A 341 34.27 -12.43 -10.46
N GLN A 342 32.98 -12.05 -10.47
CA GLN A 342 32.05 -12.43 -11.54
C GLN A 342 32.47 -11.81 -12.88
N LEU A 343 32.89 -10.54 -12.87
CA LEU A 343 33.42 -9.89 -14.07
C LEU A 343 34.69 -10.58 -14.57
N LYS A 344 35.59 -11.03 -13.68
CA LYS A 344 36.78 -11.80 -14.05
C LYS A 344 36.43 -13.10 -14.78
N GLN A 345 35.39 -13.80 -14.33
CA GLN A 345 34.88 -15.00 -15.01
C GLN A 345 34.33 -14.67 -16.40
N TYR A 346 33.54 -13.60 -16.54
CA TYR A 346 33.01 -13.19 -17.84
C TYR A 346 34.09 -12.73 -18.84
N VAL A 347 35.19 -12.17 -18.35
CA VAL A 347 36.37 -11.86 -19.18
C VAL A 347 37.03 -13.15 -19.68
N ALA A 348 37.21 -14.14 -18.79
CA ALA A 348 37.80 -15.43 -19.17
C ALA A 348 36.92 -16.22 -20.15
N GLU A 349 35.60 -16.08 -20.04
CA GLU A 349 34.59 -16.64 -20.96
C GLU A 349 34.47 -15.84 -22.28
N GLY A 350 35.15 -14.69 -22.41
CA GLY A 350 35.08 -13.82 -23.59
C GLY A 350 33.72 -13.11 -23.77
N ARG A 351 32.88 -13.10 -22.73
CA ARG A 351 31.53 -12.50 -22.75
C ARG A 351 31.56 -10.99 -22.61
N VAL A 352 32.60 -10.47 -21.96
CA VAL A 352 32.90 -9.05 -21.82
C VAL A 352 34.36 -8.81 -22.17
N ASN A 353 34.66 -7.64 -22.70
CA ASN A 353 35.99 -7.26 -23.19
C ASN A 353 36.37 -5.86 -22.68
N LYS A 354 37.56 -5.39 -23.05
CA LYS A 354 38.09 -4.08 -22.61
C LYS A 354 37.19 -2.90 -23.00
N ASP A 355 36.40 -3.05 -24.05
CA ASP A 355 35.53 -2.02 -24.61
C ASP A 355 34.11 -2.07 -24.04
N THR A 356 33.77 -3.11 -23.27
CA THR A 356 32.48 -3.20 -22.58
C THR A 356 32.37 -2.06 -21.58
N MET A 357 31.26 -1.32 -21.60
CA MET A 357 31.06 -0.19 -20.70
C MET A 357 30.74 -0.71 -19.30
N VAL A 358 31.35 -0.12 -18.27
CA VAL A 358 31.10 -0.41 -16.87
C VAL A 358 30.81 0.88 -16.11
N TRP A 359 29.94 0.77 -15.12
CA TRP A 359 29.63 1.83 -14.18
C TRP A 359 29.46 1.25 -12.79
N ARG A 360 29.86 2.00 -11.77
CA ARG A 360 29.56 1.70 -10.38
C ARG A 360 29.17 2.96 -9.63
N GLU A 361 28.52 2.76 -8.49
CA GLU A 361 28.18 3.85 -7.58
C GLU A 361 29.44 4.67 -7.23
N GLY A 362 29.33 6.00 -7.39
CA GLY A 362 30.43 6.95 -7.24
C GLY A 362 31.15 7.35 -8.55
N MET A 363 30.82 6.76 -9.70
CA MET A 363 31.37 7.20 -10.99
C MET A 363 30.50 8.27 -11.67
N PRO A 364 31.09 9.34 -12.23
CA PRO A 364 30.35 10.42 -12.88
C PRO A 364 29.72 10.00 -14.22
N ALA A 365 30.25 8.97 -14.88
CA ALA A 365 29.76 8.45 -16.16
C ALA A 365 30.22 7.00 -16.38
N TRP A 366 29.59 6.32 -17.34
CA TRP A 366 30.03 5.02 -17.84
C TRP A 366 31.43 5.11 -18.45
N ALA A 367 32.27 4.11 -18.21
CA ALA A 367 33.62 4.04 -18.75
C ALA A 367 33.91 2.64 -19.31
N PRO A 368 34.75 2.49 -20.35
CA PRO A 368 35.21 1.17 -20.78
C PRO A 368 35.89 0.39 -19.65
N MET A 369 35.63 -0.91 -19.56
CA MET A 369 36.21 -1.79 -18.53
C MET A 369 37.74 -1.78 -18.53
N GLY A 370 38.36 -1.58 -19.69
CA GLY A 370 39.82 -1.49 -19.84
C GLY A 370 40.44 -0.18 -19.36
N THR A 371 39.66 0.89 -19.16
CA THR A 371 40.16 2.20 -18.70
C THR A 371 39.86 2.47 -17.23
N HIS A 372 38.88 1.77 -16.66
CA HIS A 372 38.53 1.91 -15.26
C HIS A 372 39.51 1.14 -14.35
N THR A 373 40.10 1.81 -13.35
CA THR A 373 41.24 1.32 -12.56
C THR A 373 41.02 -0.07 -11.94
N GLU A 374 39.81 -0.34 -11.43
CA GLU A 374 39.50 -1.61 -10.75
C GLU A 374 39.21 -2.75 -11.73
N THR A 375 38.63 -2.46 -12.91
CA THR A 375 38.30 -3.49 -13.90
C THR A 375 39.40 -3.69 -14.94
N ALA A 376 40.29 -2.71 -15.12
CA ALA A 376 41.42 -2.80 -16.04
C ALA A 376 42.38 -3.93 -15.66
N SER A 377 42.54 -4.21 -14.35
CA SER A 377 43.34 -5.34 -13.87
C SER A 377 42.80 -6.71 -14.28
N LEU A 378 41.53 -6.82 -14.67
CA LEU A 378 40.94 -8.08 -15.11
C LEU A 378 41.50 -8.56 -16.45
N PHE A 379 42.08 -7.66 -17.25
CA PHE A 379 42.51 -7.96 -18.62
C PHE A 379 44.03 -8.15 -18.79
N GLY A 380 44.77 -8.22 -17.68
CA GLY A 380 46.24 -8.30 -17.69
C GLY A 380 46.86 -6.97 -18.13
N GLY A 381 47.69 -6.36 -17.28
CA GLY A 381 48.19 -5.01 -17.49
C GLY A 381 48.90 -4.81 -18.83
N MET A 382 48.36 -3.92 -19.66
CA MET A 382 49.12 -2.92 -20.45
C MET A 382 48.19 -1.93 -21.20
N ALA A 383 48.54 -0.64 -21.01
CA ALA A 383 48.36 0.56 -21.84
C ALA A 383 46.97 1.23 -22.02
N THR A 384 46.87 2.46 -21.51
CA THR A 384 45.87 3.50 -21.84
C THR A 384 46.15 4.16 -23.21
N PRO A 385 45.13 4.41 -24.06
CA PRO A 385 45.19 5.44 -25.10
C PRO A 385 44.74 6.83 -24.57
N PRO A 386 45.16 7.94 -25.23
CA PRO A 386 45.09 9.31 -24.68
C PRO A 386 43.68 9.95 -24.75
N PRO A 387 43.43 11.04 -24.00
CA PRO A 387 42.13 11.72 -23.96
C PRO A 387 41.78 12.43 -25.29
N PRO A 388 40.48 12.54 -25.64
CA PRO A 388 40.02 13.27 -26.83
C PRO A 388 40.17 14.80 -26.68
N PRO A 389 40.33 15.56 -27.78
CA PRO A 389 40.55 17.01 -27.76
C PRO A 389 39.29 17.81 -27.37
N PRO A 390 39.44 19.05 -26.86
CA PRO A 390 38.32 19.88 -26.42
C PRO A 390 37.46 20.38 -27.60
N PRO A 391 36.18 20.70 -27.35
CA PRO A 391 35.22 21.02 -28.40
C PRO A 391 35.53 22.38 -29.06
N MET A 392 35.39 22.44 -30.39
CA MET A 392 35.21 23.69 -31.15
C MET A 392 33.74 23.94 -31.40
#